data_AF-A0A4P9Z2K6-F1
#
_entry.id   AF-A0A4P9Z2K6-F1
#
_cell.length_a   1.000
_cell.length_b   1.000
_cell.length_c   1.000
_cell.angle_alpha   90.00
_cell.angle_beta   90.00
_cell.angle_gamma   90.00
#
_symmetry.space_group_name_H-M   'P 1'
#
loop_
_entity.id
_entity.type
_entity.pdbx_description
1 polymer ?
#
loop_
_entity_poly.entity_id
_entity_poly.type
_entity_poly.pdbx_seq_one_letter_code
_entity_poly.pdbx_strand_id
1 'polypeptide(L)'
;LANAEADAFFCFTALMTDARDNFLRSLDADADSGIGATMRRLDDKIRRRDPALWEDLARKSLHPTYYAFRWLTVLCSREWPLPDVIRLWDSVLADPAANSHGADGDRFGFLVDFCCAMVVCARDELLRGSFSDNVQLLQN
;
A
#
# COMPACT_ATOMS: atom_id res chain seq x y z
N LEU A 1 26.61 -13.62 16.11
CA LEU A 1 26.36 -12.28 15.53
C LEU A 1 26.54 -12.28 14.02
N ALA A 2 27.68 -12.75 13.48
CA ALA A 2 27.89 -12.86 12.02
C ALA A 2 26.79 -13.64 11.27
N ASN A 3 26.29 -14.74 11.85
CA ASN A 3 25.20 -15.51 11.24
C ASN A 3 23.85 -14.75 11.26
N ALA A 4 23.55 -14.01 12.34
CA ALA A 4 22.30 -13.26 12.45
C ALA A 4 22.25 -12.06 11.49
N GLU A 5 23.40 -11.41 11.24
CA GLU A 5 23.52 -10.36 10.22
C GLU A 5 23.33 -10.93 8.82
N ALA A 6 23.97 -12.06 8.51
CA ALA A 6 23.80 -12.74 7.22
C ALA A 6 22.35 -13.21 7.00
N ASP A 7 21.72 -13.82 8.00
CA ASP A 7 20.32 -14.28 7.93
C ASP A 7 19.36 -13.10 7.75
N ALA A 8 19.56 -12.01 8.50
CA ALA A 8 18.76 -10.79 8.34
C ALA A 8 18.96 -10.16 6.95
N PHE A 9 20.20 -10.15 6.44
CA PHE A 9 20.50 -9.66 5.10
C PHE A 9 19.80 -10.50 4.02
N PHE A 10 19.83 -11.83 4.13
CA PHE A 10 19.15 -12.71 3.17
C PHE A 10 17.63 -12.58 3.23
N CYS A 11 17.03 -12.56 4.43
CA CYS A 11 15.60 -12.36 4.60
C CYS A 11 15.15 -10.99 4.06
N PHE A 12 15.90 -9.93 4.38
CA PHE A 12 15.61 -8.60 3.84
C PHE A 12 15.79 -8.55 2.32
N THR A 13 16.81 -9.20 1.78
CA THR A 13 17.04 -9.26 0.32
C THR A 13 15.92 -10.02 -0.38
N ALA A 14 15.43 -11.13 0.18
CA ALA A 14 14.28 -11.86 -0.35
C ALA A 14 13.02 -10.98 -0.36
N LEU A 15 12.71 -10.34 0.78
CA LEU A 15 11.60 -9.40 0.91
C LEU A 15 11.69 -8.25 -0.10
N MET A 16 12.85 -7.62 -0.20
CA MET A 16 13.07 -6.48 -1.09
C MET A 16 13.11 -6.88 -2.56
N THR A 17 13.48 -8.12 -2.90
CA THR A 17 13.38 -8.64 -4.26
C THR A 17 11.93 -8.74 -4.71
N ASP A 18 11.03 -9.13 -3.81
CA ASP A 18 9.59 -9.17 -4.11
C ASP A 18 8.94 -7.78 -4.11
N ALA A 19 9.37 -6.91 -3.20
CA ALA A 19 8.93 -5.51 -3.18
C ALA A 19 9.55 -4.65 -4.28
N ARG A 20 10.59 -5.15 -4.98
CA ARG A 20 11.41 -4.43 -5.97
C ARG A 20 10.58 -3.77 -7.07
N ASP A 21 9.50 -4.39 -7.50
CA ASP A 21 8.63 -3.87 -8.56
C ASP A 21 7.94 -2.55 -8.16
N ASN A 22 7.68 -2.34 -6.86
CA ASN A 22 7.17 -1.07 -6.34
C ASN A 22 8.24 0.05 -6.29
N PHE A 23 9.52 -0.30 -6.44
CA PHE A 23 10.66 0.62 -6.37
C PHE A 23 11.38 0.84 -7.70
N LEU A 24 11.05 0.04 -8.73
CA LEU A 24 11.64 0.18 -10.06
C LEU A 24 10.93 1.27 -10.83
N ARG A 25 11.53 2.48 -10.83
CA ARG A 25 11.15 3.60 -11.71
C ARG A 25 11.02 3.24 -13.19
N SER A 26 11.67 2.15 -13.65
CA SER A 26 11.55 1.66 -15.02
C SER A 26 10.19 1.05 -15.33
N LEU A 27 9.43 0.63 -14.32
CA LEU A 27 8.06 0.11 -14.44
C LEU A 27 7.00 1.21 -14.32
N ASP A 28 7.35 2.37 -13.74
CA ASP A 28 6.45 3.54 -13.68
C ASP A 28 6.17 4.16 -15.07
N ALA A 29 6.97 3.81 -16.09
CA ALA A 29 6.73 4.19 -17.47
C ALA A 29 5.64 3.34 -18.15
N ASP A 30 5.31 2.19 -17.57
CA ASP A 30 4.30 1.26 -18.10
C ASP A 30 2.97 1.46 -17.37
N ALA A 31 1.89 1.66 -18.12
CA ALA A 31 0.59 2.02 -17.56
C ALA A 31 -0.06 0.87 -16.78
N ASP A 32 0.42 -0.36 -16.93
CA ASP A 32 -0.15 -1.55 -16.29
C ASP A 32 0.72 -2.11 -15.16
N SER A 33 1.83 -1.45 -14.81
CA SER A 33 2.73 -1.90 -13.73
C SER A 33 3.23 -0.76 -12.83
N GLY A 34 3.97 -1.10 -11.78
CA GLY A 34 4.60 -0.14 -10.87
C GLY A 34 3.64 0.49 -9.84
N ILE A 35 4.12 1.56 -9.18
CA ILE A 35 3.40 2.18 -8.05
C ILE A 35 2.12 2.87 -8.50
N GLY A 36 2.12 3.42 -9.73
CA GLY A 36 0.94 4.06 -10.33
C GLY A 36 -0.21 3.08 -10.54
N ALA A 37 0.08 1.87 -11.03
CA ALA A 37 -0.93 0.83 -11.18
C ALA A 37 -1.49 0.40 -9.82
N THR A 38 -0.62 0.20 -8.82
CA THR A 38 -1.03 -0.15 -7.45
C THR A 38 -1.92 0.92 -6.81
N MET A 39 -1.59 2.20 -6.98
CA MET A 39 -2.43 3.31 -6.52
C MET A 39 -3.79 3.38 -7.24
N ARG A 40 -3.84 3.12 -8.55
CA ARG A 40 -5.12 3.01 -9.28
C ARG A 40 -5.97 1.85 -8.76
N ARG A 41 -5.34 0.73 -8.44
CA ARG A 41 -6.02 -0.44 -7.87
C ARG A 41 -6.57 -0.14 -6.47
N LEU A 42 -5.84 0.61 -5.65
CA LEU A 42 -6.34 1.14 -4.38
C LEU A 42 -7.56 2.03 -4.59
N ASP A 43 -7.48 3.01 -5.49
CA ASP A 43 -8.59 3.92 -5.81
C ASP A 43 -9.86 3.16 -6.19
N ASP A 44 -9.69 2.16 -7.08
CA ASP A 44 -10.78 1.32 -7.57
C ASP A 44 -11.35 0.38 -6.50
N LYS A 45 -10.51 -0.12 -5.56
CA LYS A 45 -10.99 -0.86 -4.39
C LYS A 45 -11.79 0.04 -3.44
N ILE A 46 -11.37 1.27 -3.19
CA ILE A 46 -12.13 2.24 -2.38
C ILE A 46 -13.47 2.53 -3.06
N ARG A 47 -13.47 2.81 -4.37
CA ARG A 47 -14.67 3.04 -5.17
C ARG A 47 -15.67 1.89 -5.08
N ARG A 48 -15.22 0.64 -5.20
CA ARG A 48 -16.08 -0.54 -5.06
C ARG A 48 -16.60 -0.74 -3.64
N ARG A 49 -15.77 -0.46 -2.63
CA ARG A 49 -16.08 -0.75 -1.23
C ARG A 49 -17.00 0.29 -0.60
N ASP A 50 -16.74 1.56 -0.87
CA ASP A 50 -17.52 2.70 -0.39
C ASP A 50 -17.56 3.81 -1.46
N PRO A 51 -18.52 3.74 -2.41
CA PRO A 51 -18.66 4.73 -3.47
C PRO A 51 -18.88 6.15 -2.94
N ALA A 52 -19.61 6.31 -1.83
CA ALA A 52 -19.94 7.61 -1.26
C ALA A 52 -18.70 8.29 -0.68
N LEU A 53 -17.85 7.52 0.02
CA LEU A 53 -16.54 8.01 0.48
C LEU A 53 -15.67 8.38 -0.73
N TRP A 54 -15.57 7.50 -1.73
CA TRP A 54 -14.77 7.76 -2.92
C TRP A 54 -15.19 9.05 -3.66
N GLU A 55 -16.49 9.28 -3.86
CA GLU A 55 -17.02 10.49 -4.49
C GLU A 55 -16.71 11.75 -3.68
N ASP A 56 -16.79 11.68 -2.35
CA ASP A 56 -16.44 12.80 -1.48
C ASP A 56 -14.94 13.12 -1.54
N LEU A 57 -14.08 12.09 -1.50
CA LEU A 57 -12.63 12.26 -1.69
C LEU A 57 -12.31 12.89 -3.05
N ALA A 58 -12.95 12.42 -4.13
CA ALA A 58 -12.79 12.97 -5.46
C ALA A 58 -13.24 14.45 -5.55
N ARG A 59 -14.36 14.79 -4.91
CA ARG A 59 -14.88 16.17 -4.84
C ARG A 59 -13.95 17.11 -4.07
N LYS A 60 -13.26 16.59 -3.06
CA LYS A 60 -12.22 17.30 -2.29
C LYS A 60 -10.86 17.31 -3.00
N SER A 61 -10.77 16.75 -4.22
CA SER A 61 -9.52 16.58 -4.97
C SER A 61 -8.44 15.78 -4.21
N LEU A 62 -8.87 14.88 -3.33
CA LEU A 62 -7.97 14.04 -2.53
C LEU A 62 -7.71 12.70 -3.24
N HIS A 63 -6.66 12.66 -4.06
CA HIS A 63 -6.22 11.45 -4.75
C HIS A 63 -5.29 10.58 -3.90
N PRO A 64 -5.28 9.24 -4.10
CA PRO A 64 -4.38 8.32 -3.38
C PRO A 64 -2.90 8.69 -3.41
N THR A 65 -2.43 9.37 -4.46
CA THR A 65 -1.04 9.85 -4.56
C THR A 65 -0.61 10.71 -3.38
N TYR A 66 -1.53 11.44 -2.73
CA TYR A 66 -1.21 12.32 -1.61
C TYR A 66 -0.98 11.57 -0.28
N TYR A 67 -1.57 10.39 -0.09
CA TYR A 67 -1.51 9.68 1.20
C TYR A 67 -0.94 8.26 1.06
N ALA A 68 -1.36 7.51 0.04
CA ALA A 68 -1.03 6.10 -0.14
C ALA A 68 0.33 5.85 -0.81
N PHE A 69 0.92 6.84 -1.48
CA PHE A 69 2.24 6.67 -2.10
C PHE A 69 3.28 6.19 -1.07
N ARG A 70 3.30 6.82 0.11
CA ARG A 70 4.20 6.43 1.20
C ARG A 70 3.85 5.04 1.75
N TRP A 71 2.58 4.78 1.99
CA TRP A 71 2.11 3.49 2.51
C TRP A 71 2.55 2.32 1.63
N LEU A 72 2.35 2.45 0.32
CA LEU A 72 2.66 1.40 -0.65
C LEU A 72 4.16 1.26 -0.88
N THR A 73 4.88 2.38 -1.04
CA THR A 73 6.33 2.34 -1.30
C THR A 73 7.12 1.77 -0.14
N VAL A 74 6.75 2.02 1.11
CA VAL A 74 7.50 1.49 2.27
C VAL A 74 6.80 0.34 2.98
N LEU A 75 5.82 -0.31 2.33
CA LEU A 75 5.02 -1.41 2.89
C LEU A 75 4.48 -1.08 4.29
N CYS A 76 4.01 0.15 4.46
CA CYS A 76 3.51 0.77 5.68
C CYS A 76 4.46 0.76 6.89
N SER A 77 5.75 0.49 6.70
CA SER A 77 6.76 0.44 7.79
C SER A 77 6.95 1.76 8.56
N ARG A 78 6.39 2.87 8.06
CA ARG A 78 6.46 4.19 8.69
C ARG A 78 5.19 4.58 9.44
N GLU A 79 4.10 3.81 9.36
CA GLU A 79 2.86 4.10 10.10
C GLU A 79 2.88 3.52 11.53
N TRP A 80 3.57 2.39 11.72
CA TRP A 80 3.47 1.62 12.96
C TRP A 80 4.83 1.23 13.56
N PRO A 81 4.86 0.91 14.86
CA PRO A 81 6.02 0.30 15.48
C PRO A 81 6.41 -1.01 14.78
N LEU A 82 7.70 -1.32 14.77
CA LEU A 82 8.27 -2.49 14.08
C LEU A 82 7.54 -3.82 14.38
N PRO A 83 7.11 -4.13 15.61
CA PRO A 83 6.38 -5.39 15.89
C PRO A 83 5.08 -5.53 15.09
N ASP A 84 4.35 -4.44 14.88
CA ASP A 84 3.09 -4.45 14.14
C ASP A 84 3.33 -4.51 12.63
N VAL A 85 4.38 -3.83 12.17
CA VAL A 85 4.86 -3.91 10.78
C VAL A 85 5.25 -5.35 10.42
N ILE A 86 5.95 -6.06 11.31
CA ILE A 86 6.33 -7.47 11.07
C ILE A 86 5.07 -8.34 10.94
N ARG A 87 4.05 -8.15 11.78
CA ARG A 87 2.78 -8.90 11.68
C ARG A 87 2.04 -8.62 10.36
N LEU A 88 2.05 -7.36 9.92
CA LEU A 88 1.52 -7.00 8.61
C LEU A 88 2.29 -7.72 7.51
N TRP A 89 3.61 -7.71 7.59
CA TRP A 89 4.49 -8.37 6.61
C TRP A 89 4.30 -9.88 6.57
N ASP A 90 4.07 -10.55 7.70
CA ASP A 90 3.73 -11.97 7.71
C ASP A 90 2.50 -12.25 6.82
N SER A 91 1.50 -11.38 6.85
CA SER A 91 0.28 -11.51 6.04
C SER A 91 0.53 -11.17 4.56
N VAL A 92 1.32 -10.12 4.30
CA VAL A 92 1.71 -9.72 2.94
C VAL A 92 2.53 -10.82 2.25
N LEU A 93 3.44 -11.47 2.97
CA LEU A 93 4.31 -12.53 2.45
C LEU A 93 3.58 -13.87 2.32
N ALA A 94 2.57 -14.12 3.16
CA ALA A 94 1.72 -15.29 3.07
C ALA A 94 0.68 -15.20 1.92
N ASP A 95 0.49 -14.02 1.33
CA ASP A 95 -0.46 -13.81 0.23
C ASP A 95 -0.11 -14.74 -0.97
N PRO A 96 -1.00 -15.68 -1.35
CA PRO A 96 -0.74 -16.59 -2.46
C PRO A 96 -0.48 -15.84 -3.79
N ALA A 97 -1.04 -14.64 -3.94
CA ALA A 97 -0.83 -13.81 -5.12
C ALA A 97 0.57 -13.18 -5.18
N ALA A 98 1.27 -13.07 -4.04
CA ALA A 98 2.69 -12.69 -4.01
C ALA A 98 3.59 -13.80 -4.59
N ASN A 99 3.15 -15.07 -4.44
CA ASN A 99 3.91 -16.26 -4.85
C ASN A 99 3.59 -16.73 -6.29
N SER A 100 2.51 -16.26 -6.90
CA SER A 100 2.19 -16.54 -8.30
C SER A 100 3.10 -15.74 -9.25
N HIS A 101 4.13 -16.38 -9.79
CA HIS A 101 5.08 -15.81 -10.77
C HIS A 101 4.48 -15.66 -12.19
N GLY A 102 3.17 -15.42 -12.30
CA GLY A 102 2.46 -15.27 -13.57
C GLY A 102 2.05 -13.82 -13.81
N ALA A 103 1.97 -13.43 -15.09
CA ALA A 103 1.60 -12.09 -15.55
C ALA A 103 0.20 -11.59 -15.10
N ASP A 104 -0.61 -12.46 -14.49
CA ASP A 104 -1.98 -12.17 -14.01
C ASP A 104 -2.11 -12.13 -12.47
N GLY A 105 -1.00 -12.28 -11.74
CA GLY A 105 -1.01 -12.29 -10.28
C GLY A 105 -1.14 -10.88 -9.69
N ASP A 106 -2.16 -10.67 -8.86
CA ASP A 106 -2.30 -9.47 -8.02
C ASP A 106 -1.19 -9.42 -6.95
N ARG A 107 0.04 -9.09 -7.36
CA ARG A 107 1.14 -8.89 -6.42
C ARG A 107 0.74 -7.79 -5.43
N PHE A 108 0.95 -8.05 -4.13
CA PHE A 108 0.57 -7.18 -3.03
C PHE A 108 -0.95 -6.91 -2.89
N GLY A 109 -1.80 -7.80 -3.39
CA GLY A 109 -3.26 -7.68 -3.28
C GLY A 109 -3.73 -7.43 -1.85
N PHE A 110 -3.21 -8.20 -0.89
CA PHE A 110 -3.48 -8.01 0.53
C PHE A 110 -3.07 -6.62 1.04
N LEU A 111 -1.91 -6.09 0.63
CA LEU A 111 -1.47 -4.75 1.04
C LEU A 111 -2.44 -3.68 0.53
N VAL A 112 -2.90 -3.79 -0.72
CA VAL A 112 -3.88 -2.86 -1.28
C VAL A 112 -5.22 -2.97 -0.55
N ASP A 113 -5.65 -4.18 -0.18
CA ASP A 113 -6.85 -4.38 0.66
C ASP A 113 -6.69 -3.74 2.03
N PHE A 114 -5.51 -3.90 2.65
CA PHE A 114 -5.20 -3.32 3.94
C PHE A 114 -5.20 -1.78 3.88
N CYS A 115 -4.56 -1.18 2.87
CA CYS A 115 -4.62 0.28 2.66
C CYS A 115 -6.06 0.77 2.40
N CYS A 116 -6.86 0.02 1.64
CA CYS A 116 -8.28 0.33 1.44
C CYS A 116 -9.04 0.31 2.78
N ALA A 117 -8.79 -0.71 3.60
CA ALA A 117 -9.39 -0.82 4.92
C ALA A 117 -9.02 0.36 5.83
N MET A 118 -7.77 0.84 5.81
CA MET A 118 -7.38 2.05 6.57
C MET A 118 -8.24 3.26 6.20
N VAL A 119 -8.43 3.52 4.90
CA VAL A 119 -9.25 4.64 4.41
C VAL A 119 -10.71 4.47 4.84
N VAL A 120 -11.26 3.27 4.71
CA VAL A 120 -12.63 2.97 5.13
C VAL A 120 -12.81 3.07 6.64
N CYS A 121 -11.82 2.70 7.44
CA CYS A 121 -11.85 2.87 8.89
C CYS A 121 -11.87 4.36 9.30
N ALA A 122 -11.19 5.23 8.54
CA ALA A 122 -11.18 6.68 8.77
C ALA A 122 -12.38 7.42 8.14
N ARG A 123 -13.31 6.71 7.50
CA ARG A 123 -14.41 7.26 6.70
C ARG A 123 -15.14 8.43 7.36
N ASP A 124 -15.60 8.27 8.59
CA ASP A 124 -16.46 9.26 9.23
C ASP A 124 -15.74 10.58 9.53
N GLU A 125 -14.43 10.52 9.76
CA GLU A 125 -13.58 11.70 9.90
C GLU A 125 -13.29 12.32 8.53
N LEU A 126 -12.97 11.48 7.53
CA LEU A 126 -12.71 11.92 6.16
C LEU A 126 -13.89 12.66 5.53
N LEU A 127 -15.12 12.19 5.75
CA LEU A 127 -16.32 12.83 5.23
C LEU A 127 -16.54 14.23 5.84
N ARG A 128 -16.18 14.42 7.11
CA ARG A 128 -16.34 15.70 7.82
C ARG A 128 -15.20 16.68 7.57
N GLY A 129 -13.99 16.17 7.35
CA GLY A 129 -12.78 16.97 7.20
C GLY A 129 -12.66 17.67 5.85
N SER A 130 -11.88 18.76 5.83
CA SER A 130 -11.45 19.42 4.60
C SER A 130 -10.30 18.65 3.93
N PHE A 131 -9.85 19.09 2.75
CA PHE A 131 -8.68 18.50 2.09
C PHE A 131 -7.46 18.46 3.03
N SER A 132 -7.14 19.58 3.69
CA SER A 132 -5.97 19.67 4.57
C SER A 132 -6.09 18.77 5.79
N ASP A 133 -7.28 18.72 6.41
CA ASP A 133 -7.54 17.85 7.58
C ASP A 133 -7.39 16.38 7.19
N ASN A 134 -7.92 16.00 6.03
CA ASN A 134 -7.88 14.61 5.55
C ASN A 134 -6.46 14.18 5.16
N VAL A 135 -5.67 15.05 4.54
CA VAL A 135 -4.25 14.77 4.27
C VAL A 135 -3.50 14.58 5.59
N GLN A 136 -3.74 15.44 6.57
CA GLN A 136 -3.10 15.33 7.87
C GLN A 136 -3.51 14.06 8.61
N LEU A 137 -4.80 13.70 8.56
CA LEU A 137 -5.35 12.48 9.17
C LEU A 137 -4.75 11.21 8.58
N LEU A 138 -4.58 11.16 7.25
CA LEU A 138 -4.04 9.96 6.58
C LEU A 138 -2.51 9.90 6.61
N GLN A 139 -1.82 10.95 7.05
CA GLN A 139 -0.36 10.98 7.10
C GLN A 139 0.22 10.86 8.51
N ASN A 140 -0.61 10.93 9.57
CA ASN A 140 -0.21 10.87 10.98
C ASN A 140 -1.02 9.83 11.75
#